data_AF-A0A2G6EE80-F1
#
_entry.id   AF-A0A2G6EE80-F1
#
_cell.length_a   1.000
_cell.length_b   1.000
_cell.length_c   1.000
_cell.angle_alpha   90.00
_cell.angle_beta   90.00
_cell.angle_gamma   90.00
#
_symmetry.space_group_name_H-M   'P 1'
#
loop_
_entity.id
_entity.type
_entity.pdbx_description
1 polymer ?
#
loop_
_entity_poly.entity_id
_entity_poly.type
_entity_poly.pdbx_seq_one_letter_code
_entity_poly.pdbx_strand_id
1 'polypeptide(L)'
;MTHSKRIPPVLFLIFNRPDVTAQVFAAIRQAQPSKLYVAADGARPENAGEVERVAQTRQVVLNSIDWPCELKTLFRETNLGCRMAVSSAIDWFFEHGEQGIILEDDCLPDQSFFGFCSDCWIITGMIRA
;
A
#
# COMPACT_ATOMS: atom_id res chain seq x y z
N MET A 1 28.05 3.71 -12.89
CA MET A 1 27.25 2.71 -12.14
C MET A 1 25.98 3.38 -11.69
N THR A 2 24.87 3.17 -12.39
CA THR A 2 23.55 3.65 -11.97
C THR A 2 23.21 2.94 -10.66
N HIS A 3 23.23 3.67 -9.54
CA HIS A 3 22.68 3.13 -8.31
C HIS A 3 21.21 2.90 -8.56
N SER A 4 20.77 1.63 -8.62
CA SER A 4 19.35 1.31 -8.67
C SER A 4 18.75 1.80 -7.37
N LYS A 5 18.02 2.91 -7.43
CA LYS A 5 17.44 3.57 -6.26
C LYS A 5 16.39 2.64 -5.67
N ARG A 6 16.51 2.31 -4.38
CA ARG A 6 15.54 1.44 -3.70
C ARG A 6 14.30 2.26 -3.37
N ILE A 7 13.14 1.81 -3.85
CA ILE A 7 11.84 2.38 -3.46
C ILE A 7 11.52 1.98 -2.01
N PRO A 8 11.02 2.91 -1.17
CA PRO A 8 10.51 2.61 0.16
C PRO A 8 9.50 1.46 0.19
N PRO A 9 9.36 0.75 1.32
CA PRO A 9 8.19 -0.07 1.56
C PRO A 9 6.91 0.75 1.34
N VAL A 10 5.93 0.18 0.66
CA VAL A 10 4.65 0.85 0.39
C VAL A 10 3.56 0.16 1.18
N LEU A 11 2.79 0.92 1.96
CA LEU A 11 1.49 0.54 2.48
C LEU A 11 0.41 1.06 1.54
N PHE A 12 -0.41 0.15 1.03
CA PHE A 12 -1.53 0.45 0.16
C PHE A 12 -2.84 0.10 0.86
N LEU A 13 -3.63 1.13 1.17
CA LEU A 13 -4.91 1.06 1.86
C LEU A 13 -6.02 0.97 0.81
N ILE A 14 -6.79 -0.11 0.82
CA ILE A 14 -7.83 -0.39 -0.18
C ILE A 14 -9.16 -0.76 0.46
N PHE A 15 -10.26 -0.61 -0.28
CA PHE A 15 -11.56 -1.09 0.20
C PHE A 15 -12.42 -1.76 -0.87
N ASN A 16 -13.32 -1.02 -1.54
CA ASN A 16 -14.38 -1.59 -2.38
C ASN A 16 -14.48 -0.92 -3.78
N ARG A 17 -13.41 -0.25 -4.23
CA ARG A 17 -13.36 0.48 -5.50
C ARG A 17 -12.38 -0.17 -6.49
N PRO A 18 -12.71 -1.36 -7.06
CA PRO A 18 -11.75 -2.15 -7.82
C PRO A 18 -11.10 -1.38 -8.98
N ASP A 19 -11.88 -0.58 -9.73
CA ASP A 19 -11.39 0.17 -10.89
C ASP A 19 -10.45 1.33 -10.51
N VAL A 20 -10.68 1.97 -9.36
CA VAL A 20 -9.84 3.07 -8.87
C VAL A 20 -8.57 2.50 -8.25
N THR A 21 -8.71 1.45 -7.43
CA THR A 21 -7.60 0.69 -6.86
C THR A 21 -6.66 0.18 -7.96
N ALA A 22 -7.20 -0.31 -9.09
CA ALA A 22 -6.39 -0.79 -10.21
C ALA A 22 -5.48 0.32 -10.80
N GLN A 23 -5.97 1.56 -10.88
CA GLN A 23 -5.20 2.68 -11.40
C GLN A 23 -4.04 3.06 -10.48
N VAL A 24 -4.30 3.17 -9.17
CA VAL A 24 -3.25 3.45 -8.18
C VAL A 24 -2.26 2.30 -8.10
N PHE A 25 -2.75 1.06 -8.11
CA PHE A 25 -1.89 -0.12 -8.10
C PHE A 25 -1.00 -0.21 -9.34
N ALA A 26 -1.47 0.21 -10.52
CA ALA A 26 -0.64 0.26 -11.72
C ALA A 26 0.59 1.19 -11.53
N ALA A 27 0.41 2.33 -10.85
CA ALA A 27 1.52 3.22 -10.52
C ALA A 27 2.49 2.60 -9.51
N ILE A 28 1.99 1.91 -8.47
CA ILE A 28 2.82 1.16 -7.52
C ILE A 28 3.59 0.04 -8.22
N ARG A 29 2.93 -0.71 -9.10
CA ARG A 29 3.53 -1.79 -9.90
C ARG A 29 4.63 -1.27 -10.82
N GLN A 30 4.48 -0.08 -11.40
CA GLN A 30 5.54 0.54 -12.20
C GLN A 30 6.76 0.92 -11.35
N ALA A 31 6.54 1.36 -10.10
CA ALA A 31 7.62 1.68 -9.17
C ALA A 31 8.34 0.43 -8.60
N GLN A 32 7.70 -0.75 -8.64
CA GLN A 32 8.27 -2.04 -8.22
C GLN A 32 8.91 -2.01 -6.82
N PRO A 33 8.19 -1.61 -5.75
CA PRO A 33 8.75 -1.64 -4.40
C PRO A 33 9.12 -3.08 -4.01
N SER A 34 10.28 -3.26 -3.35
CA SER A 34 10.70 -4.60 -2.91
C SER A 34 9.85 -5.16 -1.77
N LYS A 35 9.08 -4.30 -1.09
CA LYS A 35 8.15 -4.65 -0.01
C LYS A 35 6.84 -3.91 -0.22
N LEU A 36 5.74 -4.65 -0.27
CA LEU A 36 4.40 -4.13 -0.43
C LEU A 36 3.51 -4.65 0.70
N TYR A 37 2.80 -3.75 1.35
CA TYR A 37 1.85 -4.01 2.40
C TYR A 37 0.48 -3.60 1.90
N VAL A 38 -0.51 -4.48 2.02
CA VAL A 38 -1.86 -4.21 1.52
C VAL A 38 -2.83 -4.40 2.67
N ALA A 39 -3.47 -3.33 3.11
CA ALA A 39 -4.50 -3.40 4.12
C ALA A 39 -5.87 -3.15 3.48
N ALA A 40 -6.81 -4.07 3.71
CA ALA A 40 -8.17 -3.95 3.21
C ALA A 40 -9.17 -4.09 4.35
N ASP A 41 -10.08 -3.13 4.46
CA ASP A 41 -11.19 -3.25 5.40
C ASP A 41 -12.18 -4.34 4.96
N GLY A 42 -13.00 -4.82 5.90
CA GLY A 42 -14.04 -5.81 5.62
C GLY A 42 -15.26 -5.18 4.97
N ALA A 43 -16.03 -5.98 4.22
CA ALA A 43 -17.29 -5.51 3.64
C ALA A 43 -18.34 -5.23 4.72
N ARG A 44 -19.24 -4.29 4.44
CA ARG A 44 -20.45 -4.07 5.22
C ARG A 44 -21.55 -4.98 4.68
N PRO A 45 -21.98 -6.01 5.42
CA PRO A 45 -22.87 -7.06 4.89
C PRO A 45 -24.26 -6.53 4.49
N GLU A 46 -24.68 -5.39 5.02
CA GLU A 46 -25.93 -4.72 4.67
C GLU A 46 -25.89 -4.03 3.30
N ASN A 47 -24.70 -3.79 2.74
CA ASN A 47 -24.54 -3.14 1.44
C ASN A 47 -24.45 -4.18 0.32
N ALA A 48 -25.55 -4.30 -0.44
CA ALA A 48 -25.62 -5.20 -1.59
C ALA A 48 -24.44 -4.99 -2.56
N GLY A 49 -23.79 -6.07 -2.97
CA GLY A 49 -22.66 -6.04 -3.90
C GLY A 49 -21.33 -5.58 -3.30
N GLU A 50 -21.26 -5.23 -2.01
CA GLU A 50 -20.00 -4.77 -1.40
C GLU A 50 -19.03 -5.92 -1.11
N VAL A 51 -19.54 -7.09 -0.73
CA VAL A 51 -18.72 -8.30 -0.52
C VAL A 51 -17.95 -8.64 -1.79
N GLU A 52 -18.64 -8.64 -2.93
CA GLU A 52 -18.07 -8.91 -4.25
C GLU A 52 -17.04 -7.84 -4.62
N ARG A 53 -17.35 -6.56 -4.42
CA ARG A 53 -16.43 -5.46 -4.73
C ARG A 53 -15.16 -5.48 -3.88
N VAL A 54 -15.28 -5.77 -2.58
CA VAL A 54 -14.12 -5.92 -1.69
C VAL A 54 -13.25 -7.11 -2.13
N ALA A 55 -13.89 -8.24 -2.46
CA ALA A 55 -13.16 -9.41 -2.97
C ALA A 55 -12.45 -9.10 -4.30
N GLN A 56 -13.12 -8.45 -5.24
CA GLN A 56 -12.53 -7.99 -6.51
C GLN A 56 -11.35 -7.04 -6.28
N THR A 57 -11.52 -6.07 -5.38
CA THR A 57 -10.47 -5.08 -5.05
C THR A 57 -9.22 -5.75 -4.49
N ARG A 58 -9.37 -6.74 -3.61
CA ARG A 58 -8.24 -7.54 -3.12
C ARG A 58 -7.57 -8.31 -4.26
N GLN A 59 -8.36 -8.92 -5.15
CA GLN A 59 -7.82 -9.71 -6.27
C GLN A 59 -7.08 -8.89 -7.32
N VAL A 60 -7.50 -7.64 -7.57
CA VAL A 60 -6.79 -6.70 -8.44
C VAL A 60 -5.32 -6.58 -8.03
N VAL A 61 -5.06 -6.49 -6.72
CA VAL A 61 -3.71 -6.34 -6.18
C VAL A 61 -2.96 -7.69 -6.18
N LEU A 62 -3.58 -8.75 -5.64
CA LEU A 62 -2.91 -10.05 -5.47
C LEU A 62 -2.47 -10.68 -6.80
N ASN A 63 -3.29 -10.55 -7.85
CA ASN A 63 -3.03 -11.20 -9.13
C ASN A 63 -2.05 -10.44 -10.04
N SER A 64 -1.71 -9.21 -9.67
CA SER A 64 -0.98 -8.28 -10.54
C SER A 64 0.46 -8.03 -10.09
N ILE A 65 0.93 -8.75 -9.06
CA ILE A 65 2.33 -8.67 -8.59
C ILE A 65 3.19 -9.64 -9.38
N ASP A 66 3.98 -9.10 -10.30
CA ASP A 66 4.85 -9.87 -11.20
C ASP A 66 6.34 -9.44 -11.15
N TRP A 67 6.74 -8.83 -10.04
CA TRP A 67 8.14 -8.49 -9.74
C TRP A 67 8.57 -9.09 -8.40
N PRO A 68 9.89 -9.19 -8.11
CA PRO A 68 10.37 -9.65 -6.81
C PRO A 68 9.92 -8.72 -5.67
N CYS A 69 8.86 -9.11 -4.98
CA CYS A 69 8.20 -8.32 -3.95
C CYS A 69 7.87 -9.17 -2.73
N GLU A 70 8.30 -8.73 -1.55
CA GLU A 70 7.77 -9.26 -0.29
C GLU A 70 6.40 -8.65 -0.04
N LEU A 71 5.34 -9.45 -0.21
CA LEU A 71 3.96 -9.04 0.03
C LEU A 71 3.52 -9.39 1.46
N LYS A 72 2.92 -8.43 2.15
CA LYS A 72 2.18 -8.66 3.41
C LYS A 72 0.77 -8.11 3.30
N THR A 73 -0.20 -8.85 3.83
CA THR A 73 -1.61 -8.49 3.73
C THR A 73 -2.27 -8.40 5.10
N LEU A 74 -3.07 -7.36 5.30
CA LEU A 74 -3.98 -7.20 6.43
C LEU A 74 -5.40 -7.07 5.90
N PHE A 75 -6.06 -8.21 5.68
CA PHE A 75 -7.45 -8.24 5.20
C PHE A 75 -8.39 -8.52 6.35
N ARG A 76 -9.31 -7.59 6.59
CA ARG A 76 -10.28 -7.71 7.68
C ARG A 76 -11.53 -8.44 7.19
N GLU A 77 -12.13 -9.22 8.08
CA GLU A 77 -13.42 -9.86 7.83
C GLU A 77 -14.57 -8.87 7.99
N THR A 78 -14.48 -8.00 8.99
CA THR A 78 -15.50 -7.00 9.32
C THR A 78 -15.03 -5.59 8.96
N ASN A 79 -15.98 -4.72 8.62
CA ASN A 79 -15.73 -3.31 8.40
C ASN A 79 -15.47 -2.60 9.74
N LEU A 80 -14.28 -2.05 9.93
CA LEU A 80 -13.97 -1.21 11.11
C LEU A 80 -14.24 0.28 10.86
N GLY A 81 -14.47 0.65 9.59
CA GLY A 81 -14.64 2.03 9.16
C GLY A 81 -13.32 2.77 9.02
N CYS A 82 -13.34 3.83 8.20
CA CYS A 82 -12.13 4.54 7.74
C CYS A 82 -11.15 4.88 8.88
N ARG A 83 -11.62 5.52 9.96
CA ARG A 83 -10.75 5.96 11.06
C ARG A 83 -9.93 4.82 11.67
N MET A 84 -10.61 3.76 12.11
CA MET A 84 -9.97 2.64 12.81
C MET A 84 -9.22 1.72 11.85
N ALA A 85 -9.77 1.50 10.66
CA ALA A 85 -9.15 0.65 9.65
C ALA A 85 -7.81 1.22 9.18
N VAL A 86 -7.74 2.54 8.93
CA VAL A 86 -6.53 3.25 8.52
C VAL A 86 -5.53 3.31 9.66
N SER A 87 -5.93 3.80 10.85
CA SER A 87 -4.96 3.99 11.95
C SER A 87 -4.29 2.68 12.34
N SER A 88 -5.05 1.60 12.52
CA SER A 88 -4.48 0.29 12.88
C SER A 88 -3.71 -0.38 11.73
N ALA A 89 -4.00 -0.04 10.47
CA ALA A 89 -3.16 -0.50 9.35
C ALA A 89 -1.80 0.21 9.33
N ILE A 90 -1.77 1.50 9.71
CA ILE A 90 -0.53 2.26 9.85
C ILE A 90 0.29 1.70 11.01
N ASP A 91 -0.33 1.46 12.18
CA ASP A 91 0.34 0.84 13.33
C ASP A 91 0.97 -0.52 12.93
N TRP A 92 0.17 -1.40 12.33
CA TRP A 92 0.62 -2.69 11.80
C TRP A 92 1.76 -2.56 10.78
N PHE A 93 1.75 -1.55 9.93
CA PHE A 93 2.82 -1.33 8.96
C PHE A 93 4.15 -0.97 9.64
N PHE A 94 4.11 -0.11 10.66
CA PHE A 94 5.30 0.33 11.40
C PHE A 94 5.84 -0.74 12.38
N GLU A 95 5.09 -1.79 12.69
CA GLU A 95 5.64 -2.98 13.37
C GLU A 95 6.72 -3.68 12.52
N HIS A 96 6.77 -3.42 11.21
CA HIS A 96 7.67 -4.10 10.28
C HIS A 96 8.80 -3.21 9.71
N GLY A 97 8.87 -1.93 10.11
CA GLY A 97 9.91 -1.00 9.67
C GLY A 97 9.67 0.42 10.18
N GLU A 98 10.72 1.25 10.14
CA GLU A 98 10.69 2.61 10.70
C GLU A 98 10.15 3.68 9.73
N GLN A 99 10.02 3.33 8.44
CA GLN A 99 9.63 4.27 7.39
C GLN A 99 8.98 3.57 6.20
N GLY A 100 8.16 4.32 5.46
CA GLY A 100 7.56 3.87 4.23
C GLY A 100 6.62 4.90 3.62
N ILE A 101 6.11 4.57 2.44
CA ILE A 101 5.09 5.34 1.73
C ILE A 101 3.72 4.79 2.12
N ILE A 102 2.75 5.66 2.38
CA ILE A 102 1.35 5.28 2.64
C ILE A 102 0.50 5.87 1.52
N LEU A 103 -0.25 5.02 0.81
CA LEU A 103 -1.15 5.40 -0.27
C LEU A 103 -2.54 4.83 -0.01
N GLU A 104 -3.55 5.66 -0.28
CA GLU A 104 -4.97 5.25 -0.33
C GLU A 104 -5.36 4.90 -1.77
N ASP A 105 -6.47 4.17 -1.92
CA ASP A 105 -6.97 3.72 -3.21
C ASP A 105 -7.46 4.84 -4.14
N ASP A 106 -7.60 6.06 -3.62
CA ASP A 106 -7.95 7.27 -4.38
C ASP A 106 -6.81 8.30 -4.49
N CYS A 107 -5.58 7.92 -4.11
CA CYS A 107 -4.39 8.73 -4.30
C CYS A 107 -3.55 8.16 -5.45
N LEU A 108 -3.62 8.77 -6.64
CA LEU A 108 -2.83 8.35 -7.81
C LEU A 108 -1.45 9.06 -7.80
N PRO A 109 -0.35 8.38 -7.43
CA PRO A 109 0.97 8.99 -7.39
C PRO A 109 1.58 9.10 -8.79
N ASP A 110 2.28 10.21 -9.04
CA ASP A 110 3.20 10.30 -10.18
C ASP A 110 4.45 9.45 -9.93
N GLN A 111 5.11 8.95 -10.98
CA GLN A 111 6.33 8.14 -10.82
C GLN A 111 7.47 8.89 -10.12
N SER A 112 7.55 10.21 -10.29
CA SER A 112 8.52 11.05 -9.59
C SER A 112 8.33 11.09 -8.08
N PHE A 113 7.11 10.82 -7.56
CA PHE A 113 6.83 10.76 -6.12
C PHE A 113 7.64 9.67 -5.43
N PHE A 114 7.68 8.47 -5.99
CA PHE A 114 8.46 7.36 -5.43
C PHE A 114 9.96 7.69 -5.41
N GLY A 115 10.45 8.31 -6.49
CA GLY A 115 11.82 8.80 -6.58
C GLY A 115 12.12 9.87 -5.53
N PHE A 116 11.24 10.85 -5.35
CA PHE A 116 11.38 11.91 -4.35
C PHE A 116 11.43 11.32 -2.93
N CYS A 117 10.51 10.42 -2.57
CA CYS A 117 10.51 9.75 -1.27
C CYS A 117 11.79 8.95 -1.03
N SER A 118 12.36 8.32 -2.06
CA SER A 118 13.68 7.67 -1.97
C SER A 118 14.85 8.66 -1.77
N ASP A 119 14.76 9.92 -2.23
CA ASP A 119 15.84 10.92 -2.05
C ASP A 119 15.86 11.53 -0.66
N CYS A 120 14.68 11.74 -0.07
CA CYS A 120 14.57 12.18 1.32
C CYS A 120 15.22 11.21 2.32
N TRP A 121 15.68 10.03 1.87
CA TRP A 121 16.42 9.04 2.65
C TRP A 121 17.89 9.37 2.94
N ILE A 122 18.49 10.38 2.29
CA ILE A 122 19.92 10.71 2.50
C ILE A 122 20.08 11.83 3.54
N ILE A 123 19.81 11.52 4.81
CA ILE A 123 20.52 12.12 5.96
C ILE A 123 20.91 10.98 6.92
N THR A 124 21.90 10.17 6.53
CA THR A 124 22.72 9.42 7.50
C THR A 124 23.84 10.33 7.97
N GLY A 125 23.52 11.24 8.88
CA GLY A 125 24.48 11.96 9.71
C GLY A 125 24.37 11.47 11.15
N MET A 126 25.37 10.72 11.61
CA MET A 126 25.60 10.34 13.01
C MET A 126 25.03 11.32 14.04
N ILE A 127 24.10 10.87 14.87
CA ILE A 127 24.14 11.16 16.31
C ILE A 127 23.82 9.85 17.03
N ARG A 128 24.87 9.20 17.52
CA ARG A 128 24.76 8.44 18.77
C ARG A 128 24.53 9.46 19.87
N ALA A 129 23.45 9.30 20.62
CA ALA A 129 23.40 9.70 22.02
C ALA A 129 23.08 8.43 22.82
#